data_AF-A0A7X5ZH55-F1
#
_entry.id   AF-A0A7X5ZH55-F1
#
_cell.length_a   1.000
_cell.length_b   1.000
_cell.length_c   1.000
_cell.angle_alpha   90.00
_cell.angle_beta   90.00
_cell.angle_gamma   90.00
#
_symmetry.space_group_name_H-M   'P 1'
#
loop_
_entity.id
_entity.type
_entity.pdbx_description
1 polymer ?
#
loop_
_entity_poly.entity_id
_entity_poly.type
_entity_poly.pdbx_seq_one_letter_code
_entity_poly.pdbx_strand_id
1 'polypeptide(L)'
;MRYRLFVVLLLACPSAQLLANDALLDQALARQAQPRSAANGIVITTHTMTGGDEPEIEHETVDLKKKPDEVLASYGTLKDVIGTKAKLISSEGGRSIYRFRTHRVPDDTATPKGVKIGDKEDMEFEGTAEVIRDAQDAPYISHLQLHMRHAAGPLIGRVKTMDIAYGFAPAVDGTGMVATDVSVDVNVRALFFIFRHFSLASRLVVAGSANLSAVDAE
;
A
#
# COMPACT_ATOMS: atom_id res chain seq x y z
N MET A 1 62.96 -19.01 -20.07
CA MET A 1 63.13 -18.05 -18.95
C MET A 1 61.98 -17.04 -19.06
N ARG A 2 60.82 -17.20 -18.38
CA ARG A 2 60.49 -16.72 -17.00
C ARG A 2 60.97 -15.27 -16.82
N TYR A 3 60.11 -14.24 -16.74
CA TYR A 3 59.29 -13.79 -15.58
C TYR A 3 58.00 -13.10 -16.08
N ARG A 4 56.79 -13.59 -15.81
CA ARG A 4 55.89 -13.25 -14.68
C ARG A 4 55.99 -11.79 -14.19
N LEU A 5 55.04 -10.94 -14.61
CA LEU A 5 54.60 -9.79 -13.83
C LEU A 5 53.06 -9.84 -13.73
N PHE A 6 52.58 -10.51 -12.70
CA PHE A 6 51.21 -10.39 -12.22
C PHE A 6 51.13 -9.07 -11.46
N VAL A 7 50.59 -8.01 -12.07
CA VAL A 7 50.20 -6.83 -11.32
C VAL A 7 48.79 -7.07 -10.81
N VAL A 8 48.77 -7.37 -9.51
CA VAL A 8 47.62 -7.43 -8.63
C VAL A 8 46.80 -6.14 -8.78
N LEU A 9 45.65 -6.22 -9.47
CA LEU A 9 44.60 -5.21 -9.44
C LEU A 9 43.56 -5.60 -8.38
N LEU A 10 44.04 -5.78 -7.15
CA LEU A 10 43.22 -5.76 -5.94
C LEU A 10 43.49 -4.40 -5.29
N LEU A 11 42.42 -3.67 -4.98
CA LEU A 11 42.31 -2.46 -4.14
C LEU A 11 41.76 -1.26 -4.92
N ALA A 12 40.44 -1.27 -5.10
CA ALA A 12 39.57 -0.11 -4.84
C ALA A 12 38.14 -0.47 -5.31
N CYS A 13 37.51 -1.44 -4.64
CA CYS A 13 36.06 -1.43 -4.63
C CYS A 13 35.70 -0.49 -3.47
N PRO A 14 35.27 0.76 -3.71
CA PRO A 14 34.64 1.51 -2.64
C PRO A 14 33.45 0.67 -2.21
N SER A 15 33.47 0.19 -0.97
CA SER A 15 32.31 -0.36 -0.30
C SER A 15 31.30 0.77 -0.20
N ALA A 16 30.57 1.02 -1.29
CA ALA A 16 29.35 1.76 -1.25
C ALA A 16 28.50 1.02 -0.22
N GLN A 17 28.34 1.62 0.95
CA GLN A 17 27.27 1.27 1.87
C GLN A 17 25.95 1.69 1.21
N LEU A 18 25.63 1.07 0.08
CA LEU A 18 24.26 0.85 -0.34
C LEU A 18 23.70 -0.01 0.79
N LEU A 19 22.89 0.61 1.65
CA LEU A 19 21.94 -0.11 2.47
C LEU A 19 21.02 -0.83 1.48
N ALA A 20 21.45 -2.00 1.03
CA ALA A 20 20.70 -2.85 0.15
C ALA A 20 19.49 -3.33 0.96
N ASN A 21 18.30 -3.18 0.38
CA ASN A 21 17.18 -3.96 0.85
C ASN A 21 17.56 -5.44 0.70
N ASP A 22 16.90 -6.30 1.48
CA ASP A 22 16.99 -7.74 1.27
C ASP A 22 16.64 -8.08 -0.19
N ALA A 23 17.41 -8.97 -0.83
CA ALA A 23 17.26 -9.31 -2.25
C ALA A 23 15.84 -9.77 -2.60
N LEU A 24 15.15 -10.38 -1.63
CA LEU A 24 13.75 -10.80 -1.76
C LEU A 24 12.79 -9.61 -1.87
N LEU A 25 12.99 -8.56 -1.06
CA LEU A 25 12.21 -7.33 -1.14
C LEU A 25 12.50 -6.57 -2.43
N ASP A 26 13.76 -6.51 -2.87
CA ASP A 26 14.11 -5.85 -4.13
C ASP A 26 13.47 -6.54 -5.35
N GLN A 27 13.44 -7.88 -5.37
CA GLN A 27 12.74 -8.64 -6.41
C GLN A 27 11.23 -8.40 -6.37
N ALA A 28 10.63 -8.36 -5.18
CA ALA A 28 9.22 -8.06 -5.02
C ALA A 28 8.87 -6.66 -5.52
N LEU A 29 9.69 -5.66 -5.21
CA LEU A 29 9.52 -4.27 -5.65
C LEU A 29 9.81 -4.08 -7.15
N ALA A 30 10.54 -4.98 -7.78
CA ALA A 30 10.81 -4.95 -9.21
C ALA A 30 9.66 -5.49 -10.07
N ARG A 31 8.63 -6.09 -9.45
CA ARG A 31 7.44 -6.58 -10.16
C ARG A 31 6.71 -5.41 -10.82
N GLN A 32 6.29 -5.62 -12.07
CA GLN A 32 5.58 -4.58 -12.82
C GLN A 32 4.15 -4.43 -12.30
N ALA A 33 3.72 -3.19 -12.15
CA ALA A 33 2.32 -2.87 -11.90
C ALA A 33 1.50 -3.11 -13.17
N GLN A 34 0.28 -3.61 -13.03
CA GLN A 34 -0.64 -3.69 -14.15
C GLN A 34 -0.96 -2.27 -14.66
N PRO A 35 -0.90 -2.02 -15.98
CA PRO A 35 -1.33 -0.75 -16.54
C PRO A 35 -2.80 -0.48 -16.21
N ARG A 36 -3.14 0.77 -15.85
CA ARG A 36 -4.53 1.15 -15.54
C ARG A 36 -5.51 0.88 -16.68
N SER A 37 -5.06 1.05 -17.93
CA SER A 37 -5.85 0.73 -19.12
C SER A 37 -6.16 -0.77 -19.27
N ALA A 38 -5.41 -1.64 -18.59
CA ALA A 38 -5.65 -3.07 -18.56
C ALA A 38 -6.46 -3.50 -17.32
N ALA A 39 -6.71 -2.59 -16.37
CA ALA A 39 -7.51 -2.87 -15.20
C ALA A 39 -8.96 -3.15 -15.60
N ASN A 40 -9.49 -4.29 -15.15
CA ASN A 40 -10.83 -4.74 -15.47
C ASN A 40 -11.54 -5.18 -14.19
N GLY A 41 -12.82 -4.83 -14.08
CA GLY A 41 -13.63 -5.17 -12.92
C GLY A 41 -14.38 -3.97 -12.38
N ILE A 42 -15.03 -4.19 -11.24
CA ILE A 42 -15.79 -3.19 -10.52
C ILE A 42 -15.11 -3.00 -9.17
N VAL A 43 -14.87 -1.77 -8.78
CA VAL A 43 -14.45 -1.45 -7.41
C VAL A 43 -15.67 -1.04 -6.62
N ILE A 44 -15.90 -1.74 -5.51
CA ILE A 44 -16.93 -1.40 -4.55
C ILE A 44 -16.22 -0.74 -3.37
N THR A 45 -16.56 0.51 -3.10
CA THR A 45 -16.05 1.30 -1.97
C THR A 45 -17.19 1.56 -1.01
N THR A 46 -16.98 1.23 0.25
CA THR A 46 -17.90 1.58 1.35
C THR A 46 -17.22 2.63 2.21
N HIS A 47 -17.87 3.78 2.34
CA HIS A 47 -17.50 4.84 3.27
C HIS A 47 -18.40 4.74 4.49
N THR A 48 -17.81 4.73 5.68
CA THR A 48 -18.53 4.74 6.93
C THR A 48 -18.01 5.90 7.77
N MET A 49 -18.88 6.83 8.12
CA MET A 49 -18.57 7.93 9.04
C MET A 49 -19.41 7.77 10.30
N THR A 50 -18.73 7.76 11.45
CA THR A 50 -19.33 7.67 12.77
C THR A 50 -18.99 8.93 13.57
N GLY A 51 -19.84 9.33 14.51
CA GLY A 51 -19.66 10.54 15.33
C GLY A 51 -20.83 11.52 15.34
N GLY A 52 -21.93 11.19 14.67
CA GLY A 52 -23.27 11.78 14.84
C GLY A 52 -24.20 10.84 15.62
N ASP A 53 -25.50 11.11 15.60
CA ASP A 53 -26.52 10.29 16.29
C ASP A 53 -26.60 8.86 15.71
N GLU A 54 -26.35 8.72 14.40
CA GLU A 54 -26.30 7.46 13.67
C GLU A 54 -25.08 7.41 12.73
N PRO A 55 -24.56 6.21 12.40
CA PRO A 55 -23.48 6.06 11.42
C PRO A 55 -23.98 6.38 10.00
N GLU A 56 -23.25 7.23 9.28
CA GLU A 56 -23.49 7.50 7.86
C GLU A 56 -22.71 6.51 7.00
N ILE A 57 -23.41 5.77 6.13
CA ILE A 57 -22.81 4.78 5.23
C ILE A 57 -23.11 5.16 3.78
N GLU A 58 -22.08 5.32 2.95
CA GLU A 58 -22.19 5.59 1.51
C GLU A 58 -21.47 4.48 0.74
N HIS A 59 -22.15 3.90 -0.25
CA HIS A 59 -21.56 2.92 -1.16
C HIS A 59 -21.32 3.57 -2.52
N GLU A 60 -20.08 3.48 -2.99
CA GLU A 60 -19.67 3.94 -4.31
C GLU A 60 -19.20 2.75 -5.14
N THR A 61 -19.71 2.64 -6.37
CA THR A 61 -19.35 1.57 -7.30
C THR A 61 -18.73 2.18 -8.54
N VAL A 62 -17.49 1.81 -8.82
CA VAL A 62 -16.72 2.35 -9.95
C VAL A 62 -16.38 1.24 -10.93
N ASP A 63 -16.82 1.41 -12.17
CA ASP A 63 -16.42 0.54 -13.29
C ASP A 63 -15.05 1.00 -13.81
N LEU A 64 -14.02 0.17 -13.62
CA LEU A 64 -12.64 0.48 -14.01
C LEU A 64 -12.49 0.66 -15.52
N LYS A 65 -13.38 0.10 -16.35
CA LYS A 65 -13.35 0.36 -17.80
C LYS A 65 -13.76 1.78 -18.14
N LYS A 66 -14.65 2.37 -17.35
CA LYS A 66 -15.17 3.73 -17.57
C LYS A 66 -14.31 4.78 -16.88
N LYS A 67 -13.74 4.42 -15.73
CA LYS A 67 -12.92 5.30 -14.89
C LYS A 67 -11.68 4.55 -14.37
N PRO A 68 -10.67 4.33 -15.24
CA PRO A 68 -9.50 3.53 -14.90
C PRO A 68 -8.57 4.17 -13.86
N ASP A 69 -8.77 5.46 -13.57
CA ASP A 69 -7.89 6.25 -12.72
C ASP A 69 -8.36 6.40 -11.26
N GLU A 70 -9.53 5.89 -10.87
CA GLU A 70 -10.23 6.48 -9.73
C GLU A 70 -10.22 5.74 -8.38
N VAL A 71 -9.61 4.56 -8.17
CA VAL A 71 -9.89 3.87 -6.88
C VAL A 71 -8.79 3.03 -6.22
N LEU A 72 -7.82 2.48 -6.96
CA LEU A 72 -6.89 1.50 -6.38
C LEU A 72 -5.44 1.95 -6.47
N ALA A 73 -4.70 1.74 -5.37
CA ALA A 73 -3.29 2.05 -5.28
C ALA A 73 -2.48 1.29 -6.33
N SER A 74 -1.56 2.00 -6.99
CA SER A 74 -0.65 1.36 -7.95
C SER A 74 0.48 0.65 -7.23
N TYR A 75 0.71 -0.63 -7.57
CA TYR A 75 1.87 -1.40 -7.11
C TYR A 75 3.20 -0.70 -7.45
N GLY A 76 3.24 0.09 -8.52
CA GLY A 76 4.44 0.80 -8.96
C GLY A 76 4.92 1.86 -7.97
N THR A 77 4.04 2.33 -7.08
CA THR A 77 4.38 3.34 -6.05
C THR A 77 5.04 2.73 -4.81
N LEU A 78 4.98 1.41 -4.64
CA LEU A 78 5.46 0.72 -3.43
C LEU A 78 6.95 0.94 -3.17
N LYS A 79 7.76 1.07 -4.23
CA LYS A 79 9.19 1.34 -4.11
C LYS A 79 9.45 2.69 -3.44
N ASP A 80 8.65 3.69 -3.76
CA ASP A 80 8.78 5.03 -3.20
C ASP A 80 8.21 5.10 -1.77
N VAL A 81 7.21 4.29 -1.47
CA VAL A 81 6.58 4.21 -0.14
C VAL A 81 7.48 3.47 0.85
N ILE A 82 7.98 2.28 0.48
CA ILE A 82 8.81 1.42 1.35
C ILE A 82 10.23 1.96 1.46
N GLY A 83 10.76 2.49 0.36
CA GLY A 83 12.11 3.03 0.29
C GLY A 83 13.20 1.97 0.46
N THR A 84 14.42 2.43 0.76
CA THR A 84 15.64 1.61 0.85
C THR A 84 16.04 1.23 2.27
N LYS A 85 15.25 1.63 3.28
CA LYS A 85 15.56 1.44 4.71
C LYS A 85 14.69 0.38 5.38
N ALA A 86 14.02 -0.45 4.59
CA ALA A 86 13.19 -1.52 5.12
C ALA A 86 14.06 -2.60 5.78
N LYS A 87 13.63 -3.08 6.94
CA LYS A 87 14.33 -4.10 7.72
C LYS A 87 13.47 -5.34 7.82
N LEU A 88 14.03 -6.50 7.51
CA LEU A 88 13.38 -7.77 7.77
C LEU A 88 13.17 -7.94 9.28
N ILE A 89 11.94 -8.22 9.70
CA ILE A 89 11.57 -8.43 11.11
C ILE A 89 11.11 -9.85 11.40
N SER A 90 10.64 -10.58 10.40
CA SER A 90 10.20 -11.97 10.51
C SER A 90 10.31 -12.66 9.15
N SER A 91 10.71 -13.92 9.14
CA SER A 91 10.66 -14.77 7.93
C SER A 91 10.29 -16.19 8.35
N GLU A 92 9.04 -16.58 8.13
CA GLU A 92 8.48 -17.85 8.59
C GLU A 92 7.44 -18.36 7.59
N GLY A 93 7.41 -19.67 7.32
CA GLY A 93 6.38 -20.30 6.51
C GLY A 93 6.27 -19.78 5.07
N GLY A 94 7.38 -19.35 4.46
CA GLY A 94 7.39 -18.78 3.10
C GLY A 94 6.95 -17.31 3.03
N ARG A 95 6.72 -16.67 4.17
CA ARG A 95 6.37 -15.26 4.30
C ARG A 95 7.50 -14.48 4.97
N SER A 96 7.85 -13.34 4.38
CA SER A 96 8.81 -12.38 4.95
C SER A 96 8.12 -11.06 5.24
N ILE A 97 8.28 -10.55 6.46
CA ILE A 97 7.70 -9.26 6.88
C ILE A 97 8.83 -8.26 7.06
N TYR A 98 8.71 -7.13 6.37
CA TYR A 98 9.62 -6.00 6.45
C TYR A 98 8.97 -4.85 7.19
N ARG A 99 9.74 -4.13 7.97
CA ARG A 99 9.32 -2.90 8.65
C ARG A 99 10.09 -1.71 8.12
N PHE A 100 9.41 -0.60 7.89
CA PHE A 100 10.01 0.64 7.40
C PHE A 100 9.28 1.84 8.00
N ARG A 101 9.79 3.03 7.70
CA ARG A 101 9.14 4.30 8.02
C ARG A 101 9.05 5.15 6.77
N THR A 102 7.97 5.88 6.63
CA THR A 102 7.71 6.67 5.43
C THR A 102 6.84 7.88 5.74
N HIS A 103 6.98 8.91 4.91
CA HIS A 103 6.06 10.06 4.86
C HIS A 103 5.15 9.98 3.61
N ARG A 104 5.24 8.88 2.86
CA ARG A 104 4.50 8.68 1.62
C ARG A 104 3.45 7.59 1.82
N VAL A 105 2.29 7.83 1.26
CA VAL A 105 1.25 6.82 1.04
C VAL A 105 1.18 6.58 -0.47
N PRO A 106 0.78 5.37 -0.93
CA PRO A 106 0.50 5.15 -2.35
C PRO A 106 -0.42 6.23 -2.93
N ASP A 107 -0.03 6.78 -4.08
CA ASP A 107 -0.85 7.75 -4.81
C ASP A 107 -2.21 7.11 -5.16
N ASP A 108 -3.24 7.95 -5.29
CA ASP A 108 -4.61 7.55 -5.64
C ASP A 108 -5.34 6.70 -4.60
N THR A 109 -4.87 6.73 -3.34
CA THR A 109 -5.73 6.37 -2.22
C THR A 109 -6.89 7.35 -2.22
N ALA A 110 -8.09 6.88 -2.56
CA ALA A 110 -9.31 7.65 -2.42
C ALA A 110 -9.34 8.17 -0.98
N THR A 111 -8.97 9.43 -0.82
CA THR A 111 -9.11 10.06 0.48
C THR A 111 -10.61 10.20 0.68
N PRO A 112 -11.10 9.88 1.87
CA PRO A 112 -12.50 10.03 2.18
C PRO A 112 -12.99 11.41 1.77
N LYS A 113 -14.15 11.51 1.11
CA LYS A 113 -14.74 12.82 0.77
C LYS A 113 -14.82 13.65 2.06
N GLY A 114 -14.09 14.76 2.11
CA GLY A 114 -14.04 15.65 3.27
C GLY A 114 -12.84 15.48 4.21
N VAL A 115 -12.00 14.43 4.07
CA VAL A 115 -10.74 14.29 4.82
C VAL A 115 -9.58 14.78 3.95
N LYS A 116 -9.19 16.03 4.14
CA LYS A 116 -7.91 16.53 3.63
C LYS A 116 -6.81 16.00 4.54
N ILE A 117 -6.09 14.99 4.08
CA ILE A 117 -4.77 14.64 4.60
C ILE A 117 -3.93 15.92 4.43
N GLY A 118 -3.53 16.54 5.54
CA GLY A 118 -2.80 17.83 5.55
C GLY A 118 -1.46 17.74 4.83
N ASP A 119 -0.64 18.80 4.91
CA ASP A 119 0.65 18.84 4.24
C ASP A 119 1.48 17.57 4.55
N LYS A 120 1.89 16.87 3.49
CA LYS A 120 2.50 15.52 3.53
C LYS A 120 3.76 15.45 4.41
N GLU A 121 4.33 16.58 4.80
CA GLU A 121 5.55 16.67 5.61
C GLU A 121 5.32 16.37 7.10
N ASP A 122 4.09 16.53 7.62
CA ASP A 122 3.82 16.37 9.06
C ASP A 122 3.39 14.95 9.47
N MET A 123 3.18 14.04 8.51
CA MET A 123 2.70 12.67 8.78
C MET A 123 3.80 11.65 8.54
N GLU A 124 4.27 11.03 9.62
CA GLU A 124 5.17 9.86 9.58
C GLU A 124 4.37 8.59 9.88
N PHE A 125 4.55 7.59 9.01
CA PHE A 125 3.95 6.27 9.13
C PHE A 125 5.01 5.24 9.50
N GLU A 126 4.65 4.36 10.44
CA GLU A 126 5.34 3.08 10.62
C GLU A 126 4.67 2.06 9.70
N GLY A 127 5.45 1.51 8.77
CA GLY A 127 4.95 0.63 7.74
C GLY A 127 5.42 -0.81 7.91
N THR A 128 4.58 -1.76 7.52
CA THR A 128 4.96 -3.16 7.32
C THR A 128 4.59 -3.62 5.92
N ALA A 129 5.52 -4.31 5.26
CA ALA A 129 5.30 -4.95 3.97
C ALA A 129 5.46 -6.45 4.13
N GLU A 130 4.44 -7.20 3.74
CA GLU A 130 4.47 -8.64 3.67
C GLU A 130 4.86 -9.07 2.26
N VAL A 131 5.92 -9.86 2.15
CA VAL A 131 6.36 -10.47 0.90
C VAL A 131 6.14 -11.96 0.94
N ILE A 132 5.45 -12.48 -0.07
CA ILE A 132 5.23 -13.90 -0.32
C ILE A 132 5.60 -14.21 -1.77
N ARG A 133 5.43 -15.46 -2.20
CA ARG A 133 5.69 -15.89 -3.58
C ARG A 133 4.41 -16.24 -4.30
N ASP A 134 4.37 -15.94 -5.60
CA ASP A 134 3.27 -16.34 -6.48
C ASP A 134 3.37 -17.82 -6.90
N ALA A 135 2.45 -18.28 -7.74
CA ALA A 135 2.42 -19.66 -8.23
C ALA A 135 3.65 -20.02 -9.09
N GLN A 136 4.41 -19.03 -9.55
CA GLN A 136 5.64 -19.19 -10.34
C GLN A 136 6.90 -19.03 -9.46
N ASP A 137 6.74 -19.07 -8.13
CA ASP A 137 7.80 -18.86 -7.14
C ASP A 137 8.42 -17.44 -7.16
N ALA A 138 7.79 -16.47 -7.85
CA ALA A 138 8.30 -15.11 -7.90
C ALA A 138 7.80 -14.29 -6.69
N PRO A 139 8.69 -13.59 -5.96
CA PRO A 139 8.29 -12.83 -4.79
C PRO A 139 7.49 -11.58 -5.17
N TYR A 140 6.52 -11.22 -4.35
CA TYR A 140 5.72 -10.01 -4.48
C TYR A 140 5.20 -9.55 -3.11
N ILE A 141 4.86 -8.27 -2.99
CA ILE A 141 4.26 -7.71 -1.78
C ILE A 141 2.78 -8.09 -1.77
N SER A 142 2.34 -8.94 -0.84
CA SER A 142 0.93 -9.30 -0.69
C SER A 142 0.14 -8.25 0.08
N HIS A 143 0.74 -7.70 1.13
CA HIS A 143 0.10 -6.72 1.98
C HIS A 143 1.05 -5.58 2.34
N LEU A 144 0.52 -4.36 2.32
CA LEU A 144 1.17 -3.16 2.84
C LEU A 144 0.29 -2.59 3.94
N GLN A 145 0.83 -2.37 5.13
CA GLN A 145 0.16 -1.67 6.22
C GLN A 145 0.96 -0.44 6.61
N LEU A 146 0.27 0.67 6.88
CA LEU A 146 0.85 1.94 7.32
C LEU A 146 0.06 2.42 8.54
N HIS A 147 0.75 2.64 9.65
CA HIS A 147 0.17 3.17 10.88
C HIS A 147 0.76 4.54 11.22
N MET A 148 -0.08 5.56 11.34
CA MET A 148 0.35 6.88 11.76
C MET A 148 0.55 6.91 13.28
N ARG A 149 1.81 7.04 13.71
CA ARG A 149 2.21 6.97 15.12
C ARG A 149 1.86 8.23 15.92
N HIS A 150 1.82 9.37 15.24
CA HIS A 150 1.68 10.67 15.88
C HIS A 150 0.49 11.43 15.30
N ALA A 151 -0.29 12.03 16.19
CA ALA A 151 -1.43 12.80 15.79
C ALA A 151 -0.98 14.03 14.95
N ALA A 152 -1.48 14.15 13.73
CA ALA A 152 -1.07 15.18 12.77
C ALA A 152 -2.21 16.17 12.47
N GLY A 153 -1.84 17.37 12.03
CA GLY A 153 -2.78 18.42 11.62
C GLY A 153 -3.11 19.47 12.69
N PRO A 154 -3.89 20.51 12.31
CA PRO A 154 -4.17 21.68 13.13
C PRO A 154 -5.04 21.33 14.36
N LEU A 155 -4.94 22.15 15.41
CA LEU A 155 -5.65 21.95 16.68
C LEU A 155 -7.18 21.83 16.52
N ILE A 156 -7.74 22.43 15.47
CA ILE A 156 -9.19 22.51 15.17
C ILE A 156 -9.75 21.17 14.65
N GLY A 157 -8.92 20.34 14.02
CA GLY A 157 -9.26 19.03 13.48
C GLY A 157 -8.00 18.21 13.33
N ARG A 158 -7.65 17.49 14.39
CA ARG A 158 -6.40 16.72 14.46
C ARG A 158 -6.69 15.25 14.15
N VAL A 159 -5.98 14.68 13.19
CA VAL A 159 -5.99 13.23 12.97
C VAL A 159 -5.21 12.61 14.12
N LYS A 160 -5.85 11.76 14.93
CA LYS A 160 -5.20 11.07 16.05
C LYS A 160 -4.45 9.83 15.59
N THR A 161 -5.13 9.00 14.82
CA THR A 161 -4.59 7.77 14.24
C THR A 161 -5.12 7.66 12.82
N MET A 162 -4.30 7.02 11.98
CA MET A 162 -4.63 6.68 10.62
C MET A 162 -3.98 5.35 10.32
N ASP A 163 -4.80 4.36 10.01
CA ASP A 163 -4.39 3.02 9.63
C ASP A 163 -4.79 2.81 8.18
N ILE A 164 -3.81 2.45 7.36
CA ILE A 164 -4.01 2.20 5.94
C ILE A 164 -3.49 0.81 5.65
N ALA A 165 -4.29 -0.02 5.01
CA ALA A 165 -3.88 -1.32 4.52
C ALA A 165 -4.23 -1.49 3.04
N TYR A 166 -3.35 -2.15 2.31
CA TYR A 166 -3.52 -2.51 0.91
C TYR A 166 -3.22 -3.99 0.73
N GLY A 167 -4.06 -4.67 -0.04
CA GLY A 167 -3.79 -6.00 -0.57
C GLY A 167 -3.41 -5.94 -2.04
N PHE A 168 -2.51 -6.81 -2.46
CA PHE A 168 -2.08 -6.97 -3.84
C PHE A 168 -2.04 -8.44 -4.25
N ALA A 169 -2.28 -8.69 -5.53
CA ALA A 169 -2.18 -10.01 -6.12
C ALA A 169 -1.66 -9.94 -7.57
N PRO A 170 -1.12 -11.03 -8.11
CA PRO A 170 -0.89 -11.14 -9.55
C PRO A 170 -2.21 -10.92 -10.31
N ALA A 171 -2.16 -10.12 -11.37
CA ALA A 171 -3.29 -9.94 -12.26
C ALA A 171 -3.68 -11.27 -12.92
N VAL A 172 -4.94 -11.40 -13.33
CA VAL A 172 -5.46 -12.63 -13.96
C VAL A 172 -4.71 -12.99 -15.25
N ASP A 173 -4.21 -11.99 -15.98
CA ASP A 173 -3.40 -12.17 -17.18
C ASP A 173 -1.94 -12.60 -16.88
N GLY A 174 -1.53 -12.58 -15.60
CA GLY A 174 -0.19 -12.93 -15.14
C GLY A 174 0.91 -11.92 -15.51
N THR A 175 0.55 -10.77 -16.10
CA THR A 175 1.52 -9.81 -16.67
C THR A 175 1.96 -8.72 -15.69
N GLY A 176 1.27 -8.56 -14.57
CA GLY A 176 1.58 -7.55 -13.57
C GLY A 176 0.91 -7.77 -12.23
N MET A 177 1.13 -6.83 -11.32
CA MET A 177 0.55 -6.80 -9.99
C MET A 177 -0.59 -5.78 -9.94
N VAL A 178 -1.69 -6.16 -9.31
CA VAL A 178 -2.88 -5.33 -9.14
C VAL A 178 -3.23 -5.22 -7.66
N ALA A 179 -3.67 -4.04 -7.21
CA ALA A 179 -4.26 -3.90 -5.90
C ALA A 179 -5.64 -4.57 -5.88
N THR A 180 -5.89 -5.37 -4.85
CA THR A 180 -7.15 -6.14 -4.69
C THR A 180 -8.08 -5.48 -3.69
N ASP A 181 -7.53 -4.80 -2.71
CA ASP A 181 -8.28 -4.20 -1.63
C ASP A 181 -7.49 -3.04 -1.01
N VAL A 182 -8.24 -2.10 -0.46
CA VAL A 182 -7.74 -0.98 0.33
C VAL A 182 -8.65 -0.81 1.53
N SER A 183 -8.08 -0.63 2.71
CA SER A 183 -8.82 -0.18 3.88
C SER A 183 -8.12 1.01 4.50
N VAL A 184 -8.88 2.05 4.85
CA VAL A 184 -8.40 3.24 5.54
C VAL A 184 -9.28 3.50 6.74
N ASP A 185 -8.69 3.49 7.93
CA ASP A 185 -9.33 3.87 9.18
C ASP A 185 -8.69 5.17 9.68
N VAL A 186 -9.51 6.20 9.93
CA VAL A 186 -9.05 7.50 10.39
C VAL A 186 -9.85 7.91 11.62
N ASN A 187 -9.15 8.21 12.70
CA ASN A 187 -9.75 8.78 13.89
C ASN A 187 -9.41 10.26 14.00
N VAL A 188 -10.42 11.12 13.93
CA VAL A 188 -10.27 12.57 13.97
C VAL A 188 -10.83 13.14 15.26
N ARG A 189 -10.08 14.03 15.90
CA ARG A 189 -10.55 14.84 17.03
C ARG A 189 -10.78 16.27 16.57
N ALA A 190 -12.04 16.69 16.55
CA ALA A 190 -12.38 18.11 16.44
C ALA A 190 -12.32 18.78 17.83
N LEU A 191 -12.02 20.09 17.86
CA LEU A 191 -11.79 20.88 19.08
C LEU A 191 -12.98 20.88 20.07
N PHE A 192 -14.19 20.48 19.64
CA PHE A 192 -15.43 20.50 20.44
C PHE A 192 -15.97 19.10 20.85
N PHE A 193 -15.11 18.14 21.17
CA PHE A 193 -15.46 16.78 21.67
C PHE A 193 -16.14 15.82 20.67
N ILE A 194 -16.39 16.25 19.44
CA ILE A 194 -16.89 15.33 18.40
C ILE A 194 -15.72 14.46 17.93
N PHE A 195 -15.72 13.21 18.39
CA PHE A 195 -14.90 12.16 17.81
C PHE A 195 -15.60 11.71 16.53
N ARG A 196 -14.94 11.93 15.40
CA ARG A 196 -15.37 11.32 14.15
C ARG A 196 -14.41 10.20 13.82
N HIS A 197 -14.93 9.00 13.72
CA HIS A 197 -14.21 7.88 13.17
C HIS A 197 -14.72 7.65 11.75
N PHE A 198 -13.78 7.61 10.83
CA PHE A 198 -14.03 7.41 9.42
C PHE A 198 -13.37 6.09 9.00
N SER A 199 -14.11 5.26 8.27
CA SER A 199 -13.63 4.02 7.67
C SER A 199 -13.94 4.00 6.18
N LEU A 200 -12.97 3.60 5.37
CA LEU A 200 -13.12 3.32 3.95
C LEU A 200 -12.65 1.90 3.70
N ALA A 201 -13.47 1.13 2.99
CA ALA A 201 -13.08 -0.19 2.49
C ALA A 201 -13.41 -0.27 1.00
N SER A 202 -12.38 -0.46 0.18
CA SER A 202 -12.48 -0.67 -1.27
C SER A 202 -12.04 -2.07 -1.62
N ARG A 203 -12.77 -2.74 -2.51
CA ARG A 203 -12.42 -4.07 -3.01
C ARG A 203 -12.62 -4.17 -4.52
N LEU A 204 -11.66 -4.80 -5.19
CA LEU A 204 -11.72 -5.15 -6.61
C LEU A 204 -12.55 -6.42 -6.81
N VAL A 205 -13.63 -6.32 -7.57
CA VAL A 205 -14.42 -7.45 -8.05
C VAL A 205 -14.07 -7.68 -9.52
N VAL A 206 -13.29 -8.72 -9.80
CA VAL A 206 -12.88 -9.04 -11.17
C VAL A 206 -14.08 -9.59 -11.95
N ALA A 207 -14.33 -9.02 -13.13
CA ALA A 207 -15.37 -9.46 -14.05
C ALA A 207 -15.10 -10.91 -14.49
N GLY A 208 -15.86 -11.84 -13.94
CA GLY A 208 -15.67 -13.29 -14.11
C GLY A 208 -15.80 -14.09 -12.81
N SER A 209 -15.70 -13.44 -11.65
CA SER A 209 -16.11 -14.01 -10.37
C SER A 209 -17.61 -13.85 -10.18
N ALA A 210 -18.37 -14.89 -10.52
CA ALA A 210 -19.80 -14.95 -10.24
C ALA A 210 -20.02 -15.07 -8.72
N ASN A 211 -20.08 -13.94 -8.03
CA ASN A 211 -20.72 -13.79 -6.73
C ASN A 211 -21.05 -12.30 -6.50
N LEU A 212 -22.02 -11.82 -7.28
CA LEU A 212 -22.72 -10.56 -7.04
C LEU A 212 -23.88 -10.73 -6.04
N SER A 213 -23.88 -11.81 -5.25
CA SER A 213 -25.02 -12.22 -4.43
C SER A 213 -24.96 -11.81 -2.95
N ALA A 214 -23.97 -11.02 -2.53
CA ALA A 214 -23.74 -10.76 -1.10
C ALA A 214 -23.58 -9.27 -0.74
N VAL A 215 -24.13 -8.36 -1.54
CA VAL A 215 -24.15 -6.92 -1.20
C VAL A 215 -25.55 -6.45 -0.74
N ASP A 216 -26.59 -7.28 -0.88
CA ASP A 216 -27.97 -6.93 -0.47
C ASP A 216 -28.49 -7.74 0.74
N ALA A 217 -27.61 -8.25 1.62
CA ALA A 217 -28.05 -9.00 2.79
C ALA A 217 -27.19 -8.73 4.03
N GLU A 218 -27.28 -7.52 4.58
CA GLU A 218 -27.34 -7.28 6.03
C GLU A 218 -28.00 -5.94 6.33
#